data_AF-A0A0K2YSL7-F1
#
_entry.id   AF-A0A0K2YSL7-F1
#
_cell.length_a   1.000
_cell.length_b   1.000
_cell.length_c   1.000
_cell.angle_alpha   90.00
_cell.angle_beta   90.00
_cell.angle_gamma   90.00
#
_symmetry.space_group_name_H-M   'P 1'
#
loop_
_entity.id
_entity.type
_entity.pdbx_description
1 polymer ?
#
loop_
_entity_poly.entity_id
_entity_poly.type
_entity_poly.pdbx_seq_one_letter_code
_entity_poly.pdbx_strand_id
1 'polypeptide(L)' 'MIDSSVLLTIGSVCIGFVLFVTAASGARGQWNRSLVIALFVTAVVFLTAVPLTVALTAGV' A
#
# COMPACT_ATOMS: atom_id res chain seq x y z
N MET A 1 -9.62 -10.52 21.28
CA MET A 1 -9.58 -9.07 20.99
C MET A 1 -8.62 -8.91 19.83
N ILE A 2 -9.04 -8.29 18.72
CA ILE A 2 -8.11 -8.05 17.60
C ILE A 2 -7.17 -6.92 18.00
N ASP A 3 -5.87 -7.17 17.88
CA ASP A 3 -4.86 -6.14 18.11
C ASP A 3 -5.02 -5.02 17.09
N SER A 4 -5.10 -3.78 17.59
CA SER A 4 -5.21 -2.57 16.76
C SER A 4 -4.10 -2.47 15.71
N SER A 5 -2.90 -2.99 16.01
CA SER A 5 -1.77 -3.09 15.08
C SER A 5 -2.05 -4.01 13.88
N VAL A 6 -2.75 -5.11 14.09
CA VAL A 6 -3.16 -6.04 13.02
C VAL A 6 -4.20 -5.37 12.13
N LEU A 7 -5.17 -4.69 12.73
CA LEU A 7 -6.21 -3.98 11.99
C LEU A 7 -5.62 -2.83 11.13
N LEU A 8 -4.65 -2.10 11.66
CA LEU A 8 -3.89 -1.08 10.93
C LEU A 8 -3.11 -1.67 9.75
N THR A 9 -2.47 -2.83 9.95
CA THR A 9 -1.71 -3.51 8.90
C THR A 9 -2.63 -3.94 7.77
N ILE A 10 -3.77 -4.58 8.10
CA ILE A 10 -4.77 -5.01 7.11
C ILE A 10 -5.31 -3.80 6.34
N GLY A 11 -5.70 -2.73 7.04
CA GLY A 11 -6.20 -1.50 6.41
C GLY A 11 -5.18 -0.89 5.44
N SER A 12 -3.91 -0.82 5.84
CA SER A 12 -2.82 -0.32 5.00
C SER A 12 -2.62 -1.16 3.75
N VAL A 13 -2.62 -2.48 3.89
CA VAL A 13 -2.47 -3.41 2.76
C VAL A 13 -3.64 -3.28 1.78
N CYS A 14 -4.88 -3.17 2.28
CA CYS A 14 -6.05 -2.93 1.44
C CYS A 14 -5.92 -1.63 0.63
N ILE A 15 -5.52 -0.52 1.27
CA ILE A 15 -5.32 0.76 0.58
C ILE A 15 -4.21 0.65 -0.48
N GLY A 16 -3.07 0.06 -0.12
CA GLY A 16 -1.97 -0.17 -1.05
C GLY A 16 -2.39 -1.01 -2.25
N PHE A 17 -3.19 -2.06 -2.03
CA PHE A 17 -3.67 -2.92 -3.11
C PHE A 17 -4.65 -2.19 -4.05
N VAL A 18 -5.56 -1.37 -3.52
CA VAL A 18 -6.45 -0.54 -4.34
C VAL A 18 -5.63 0.41 -5.22
N LEU A 19 -4.66 1.12 -4.63
CA LEU A 19 -3.78 2.02 -5.38
C LEU A 19 -2.98 1.29 -6.47
N PHE A 20 -2.51 0.07 -6.17
CA PHE A 20 -1.81 -0.77 -7.13
C PHE A 20 -2.70 -1.16 -8.30
N VAL A 21 -3.94 -1.60 -8.03
CA VAL A 21 -4.92 -1.95 -9.06
C VAL A 21 -5.29 -0.71 -9.89
N THR A 22 -5.45 0.46 -9.26
CA THR A 22 -5.67 1.73 -9.98
C THR A 22 -4.46 2.11 -10.85
N ALA A 23 -3.24 1.91 -10.38
CA ALA A 23 -2.04 2.12 -11.20
C ALA A 23 -2.01 1.16 -12.39
N ALA A 24 -2.34 -0.12 -12.18
CA ALA A 24 -2.37 -1.13 -13.24
C ALA A 24 -3.47 -0.86 -14.28
N SER A 25 -4.66 -0.43 -13.84
CA SER A 25 -5.74 -0.02 -14.75
C SER A 25 -5.38 1.25 -15.50
N GLY A 26 -4.75 2.23 -14.84
CA GLY A 26 -4.25 3.45 -15.48
C GLY A 26 -3.16 3.17 -16.51
N ALA A 27 -2.27 2.21 -16.26
CA ALA A 27 -1.27 1.76 -17.22
C ALA A 27 -1.92 1.17 -18.48
N ARG A 28 -2.96 0.34 -18.31
CA ARG A 28 -3.75 -0.21 -19.44
C ARG A 28 -4.56 0.86 -20.17
N GLY A 29 -5.12 1.82 -19.43
CA GLY A 29 -5.90 2.94 -19.94
C GLY A 29 -5.08 4.07 -20.56
N GLN A 30 -3.76 3.89 -20.74
CA GLN A 30 -2.86 4.90 -21.31
C GLN A 30 -2.91 6.23 -20.54
N TRP A 31 -3.11 6.18 -19.21
CA TRP A 31 -3.05 7.37 -18.38
C TRP A 31 -1.64 7.99 -18.41
N ASN A 32 -1.54 9.25 -17.98
CA ASN A 32 -0.26 9.92 -17.84
C ASN A 32 0.72 9.04 -17.03
N ARG A 33 1.86 8.70 -17.64
CA ARG A 33 2.89 7.85 -17.01
C ARG A 33 3.29 8.34 -15.63
N SER A 34 3.41 9.66 -15.46
CA SER A 34 3.76 10.26 -14.17
C SER A 34 2.74 9.95 -13.07
N LEU A 35 1.44 9.91 -13.42
CA LEU A 35 0.35 9.62 -12.49
C LEU A 35 0.36 8.13 -12.10
N VAL A 36 0.53 7.25 -13.08
CA VAL A 36 0.65 5.80 -12.84
C VAL A 36 1.85 5.48 -11.94
N ILE A 37 3.00 6.09 -12.19
CA ILE A 37 4.20 5.91 -11.37
C ILE A 37 3.97 6.43 -9.95
N ALA A 38 3.36 7.60 -9.78
CA ALA A 38 3.04 8.14 -8.46
C ALA A 38 2.10 7.22 -7.66
N LEU A 39 1.04 6.70 -8.29
CA LEU A 39 0.13 5.74 -7.67
C LEU A 39 0.86 4.45 -7.27
N PHE A 40 1.72 3.93 -8.15
CA PHE A 40 2.49 2.72 -7.90
C PHE A 40 3.47 2.90 -6.72
N VAL A 41 4.23 3.99 -6.70
CA VAL A 41 5.15 4.31 -5.60
C VAL A 41 4.38 4.43 -4.29
N THR A 42 3.24 5.11 -4.30
CA THR A 42 2.39 5.26 -3.11
C THR A 42 1.86 3.91 -2.61
N ALA A 43 1.43 3.03 -3.54
CA ALA A 43 1.00 1.68 -3.21
C ALA A 43 2.11 0.87 -2.54
N VAL A 44 3.34 0.92 -3.09
CA VAL A 44 4.50 0.24 -2.52
C VAL A 44 4.79 0.72 -1.10
N VAL A 45 4.74 2.04 -0.86
CA VAL A 45 4.95 2.60 0.49
C VAL A 45 3.93 2.06 1.48
N PHE A 46 2.64 2.04 1.14
CA PHE A 46 1.59 1.48 2.01
C PHE A 46 1.76 -0.03 2.27
N LEU A 47 2.26 -0.78 1.28
CA LEU A 47 2.50 -2.21 1.38
C LEU A 47 3.81 -2.56 2.13
N THR A 48 4.75 -1.63 2.27
CA THR A 48 6.06 -1.90 2.91
C THR A 48 6.26 -1.14 4.20
N ALA A 49 6.08 0.17 4.22
CA ALA A 49 6.40 1.00 5.39
C ALA A 49 5.55 0.60 6.61
N VAL A 50 4.25 0.38 6.44
CA VAL A 50 3.36 0.05 7.55
C VAL A 50 3.64 -1.35 8.11
N PRO A 51 3.65 -2.44 7.30
CA PRO A 51 4.00 -3.76 7.83
C PRO A 51 5.41 -3.82 8.43
N LEU A 52 6.37 -3.08 7.85
CA LEU A 52 7.72 -2.98 8.39
C LEU A 52 7.74 -2.29 9.76
N THR A 53 7.03 -1.16 9.94
CA THR A 53 6.95 -0.50 11.25
C THR A 53 6.28 -1.38 12.30
N VAL A 54 5.22 -2.11 11.95
CA VAL A 54 4.56 -3.04 12.87
C VAL A 54 5.49 -4.20 13.24
N ALA A 55 6.20 -4.78 12.26
CA ALA A 55 7.18 -5.83 12.51
C ALA A 55 8.34 -5.36 13.41
N LEU A 56 8.86 -4.16 13.17
CA LEU A 56 9.91 -3.57 14.00
C LEU A 56 9.44 -3.28 15.42
N THR A 57 8.19 -2.85 15.60
CA THR A 57 7.62 -2.54 16.92
C THR A 57 7.25 -3.82 17.69
N ALA A 58 6.91 -4.90 16.98
CA ALA A 58 6.60 -6.20 17.59
C ALA A 58 7.84 -7.06 17.87
N GLY A 59 8.97 -6.78 17.20
CA GLY A 59 10.22 -7.51 17.33
C GLY A 59 11.22 -6.93 18.35
N VAL A 60 10.91 -5.79 18.96
CA VAL A 60 11.65 -5.16 20.07
C VAL A 60 10.88 -5.30 21.38
#